data_AF-A0A2V9NXE6-F1
#
_entry.id   AF-A0A2V9NXE6-F1
#
_cell.length_a   1.000
_cell.length_b   1.000
_cell.length_c   1.000
_cell.angle_alpha   90.00
_cell.angle_beta   90.00
_cell.angle_gamma   90.00
#
_symmetry.space_group_name_H-M   'P 1'
#
loop_
_entity.id
_entity.type
_entity.pdbx_description
1 polymer ?
#
loop_
_entity_poly.entity_id
_entity_poly.type
_entity_poly.pdbx_seq_one_letter_code
_entity_poly.pdbx_strand_id
1 'polypeptide(L)'
;MASPPSKQATTQIQPISTMSVVAPVLGWLIPGAGHLIQKRWIRGFLLMGSVVTMFVLGILMQGRVYQPNGGDILDILGFVGDVGAGGLYIFSRFNDWGHVVVAHATADYGTKYIIVAGLLNFICVADAYHVAIGKKP
;
A
#
# COMPACT_ATOMS: atom_id res chain seq x y z
N MET A 1 -2.61 10.28 -52.22
CA MET A 1 -2.67 10.78 -50.83
C MET A 1 -1.83 9.86 -49.98
N ALA A 2 -0.62 10.26 -49.61
CA ALA A 2 0.25 9.48 -48.73
C ALA A 2 -0.16 9.76 -47.28
N SER A 3 -0.49 8.71 -46.53
CA SER A 3 -0.79 8.77 -45.10
C SER A 3 0.42 9.34 -44.33
N PRO A 4 0.22 10.20 -43.31
CA PRO A 4 1.33 10.67 -42.49
C PRO A 4 1.92 9.51 -41.66
N PRO A 5 3.25 9.50 -41.42
CA PRO A 5 3.89 8.45 -40.63
C PRO A 5 3.38 8.49 -39.18
N SER A 6 2.95 7.34 -38.67
CA SER A 6 2.56 7.17 -37.27
C SER A 6 3.78 7.43 -36.38
N LYS A 7 3.68 8.42 -35.48
CA LYS A 7 4.68 8.64 -34.42
C LYS A 7 4.71 7.38 -33.56
N GLN A 8 5.70 6.53 -33.77
CA GLN A 8 6.03 5.44 -32.86
C GLN A 8 6.40 6.10 -31.52
N ALA A 9 5.52 5.93 -30.53
CA ALA A 9 5.84 6.31 -29.16
C ALA A 9 6.95 5.38 -28.67
N THR A 10 8.19 5.84 -28.77
CA THR A 10 9.35 5.16 -28.21
C THR A 10 9.11 5.04 -26.70
N THR A 11 8.67 3.86 -26.25
CA THR A 11 8.54 3.57 -24.83
C THR A 11 9.95 3.50 -24.29
N GLN A 12 10.48 4.64 -23.82
CA GLN A 12 11.79 4.70 -23.18
C GLN A 12 11.75 3.79 -21.95
N ILE A 13 12.44 2.65 -22.03
CA ILE A 13 12.72 1.79 -20.88
C ILE A 13 13.72 2.57 -20.03
N GLN A 14 13.19 3.35 -19.07
CA GLN A 14 13.99 4.11 -18.11
C GLN A 14 14.96 3.16 -17.39
N PRO A 15 16.22 3.56 -17.14
CA PRO A 15 17.20 2.69 -16.51
C PRO A 15 16.72 2.27 -15.13
N ILE A 16 16.88 0.98 -14.79
CA ILE A 16 16.66 0.46 -13.44
C ILE A 16 17.74 1.08 -12.55
N SER A 17 17.43 2.23 -11.96
CA SER A 17 18.26 2.82 -10.91
C SER A 17 18.00 2.05 -9.60
N THR A 18 19.01 1.96 -8.74
CA THR A 18 18.85 1.35 -7.40
C THR A 18 17.66 1.94 -6.63
N MET A 19 17.40 3.24 -6.80
CA MET A 19 16.29 3.96 -6.17
C MET A 19 14.91 3.55 -6.70
N SER A 20 14.83 3.09 -7.95
CA SER A 20 13.60 2.58 -8.55
C SER A 20 13.13 1.27 -7.91
N VAL A 21 14.04 0.53 -7.28
CA VAL A 21 13.73 -0.73 -6.56
C VAL A 21 13.63 -0.50 -5.06
N VAL A 22 14.53 0.30 -4.49
CA VAL A 22 14.61 0.53 -3.05
C VAL A 22 13.42 1.36 -2.54
N ALA A 23 12.99 2.39 -3.26
CA ALA A 23 11.90 3.25 -2.79
C ALA A 23 10.54 2.54 -2.68
N PRO A 24 10.12 1.69 -3.65
CA PRO A 24 8.89 0.92 -3.53
C PRO A 24 8.95 -0.14 -2.42
N VAL A 25 10.06 -0.88 -2.31
CA VAL A 25 10.22 -1.94 -1.29
C VAL A 25 10.17 -1.34 0.12
N LEU A 26 10.90 -0.24 0.35
CA LEU A 26 10.88 0.44 1.65
C LEU A 26 9.55 1.14 1.90
N GLY A 27 8.93 1.73 0.87
CA GLY A 27 7.61 2.34 0.98
C GLY A 27 6.51 1.33 1.30
N TRP A 28 6.64 0.09 0.83
CA TRP A 28 5.70 -0.98 1.16
C TRP A 28 5.89 -1.44 2.59
N LEU A 29 7.16 -1.68 2.99
CA LEU A 29 7.48 -2.15 4.33
C LEU A 29 7.14 -1.11 5.41
N ILE A 30 7.53 0.14 5.21
CA ILE A 30 7.27 1.25 6.13
C ILE A 30 6.43 2.29 5.38
N PRO A 31 5.14 2.44 5.72
CA PRO A 31 4.29 3.43 5.06
C PRO A 31 4.93 4.81 5.03
N GLY A 32 5.02 5.42 3.85
CA GLY A 32 5.61 6.75 3.65
C GLY A 32 7.15 6.80 3.53
N ALA A 33 7.89 5.71 3.83
CA ALA A 33 9.35 5.71 3.76
C ALA A 33 9.91 5.95 2.34
N GLY A 34 9.21 5.48 1.31
CA GLY A 34 9.57 5.73 -0.09
C GLY A 34 9.70 7.22 -0.42
N HIS A 35 8.84 8.07 0.16
CA HIS A 35 8.89 9.53 -0.03
C HIS A 35 9.88 10.22 0.91
N LEU A 36 10.11 9.68 2.11
CA LEU A 36 11.10 10.21 3.06
C LEU A 36 12.52 10.10 2.49
N ILE A 37 12.87 8.96 1.89
CA ILE A 37 14.19 8.75 1.27
C ILE A 37 14.39 9.66 0.06
N GLN A 38 13.31 9.99 -0.65
CA GLN A 38 13.32 10.95 -1.75
C GLN A 38 13.27 12.42 -1.27
N LYS A 39 13.49 12.68 0.03
CA LYS A 39 13.49 14.01 0.69
C LYS A 39 12.17 14.77 0.63
N ARG A 40 11.04 14.08 0.39
CA ARG A 40 9.69 14.66 0.37
C ARG A 40 8.99 14.47 1.71
N TRP A 41 9.52 15.15 2.73
CA TRP A 41 9.12 15.02 4.12
C TRP A 41 7.61 15.17 4.34
N ILE A 42 7.00 16.22 3.79
CA ILE A 42 5.57 16.50 3.97
C ILE A 42 4.72 15.35 3.43
N ARG A 43 4.98 14.89 2.19
CA ARG A 43 4.24 13.77 1.58
C ARG A 43 4.47 12.48 2.37
N GLY A 44 5.71 12.19 2.73
CA GLY A 44 6.05 11.00 3.51
C GLY A 44 5.32 10.94 4.85
N PHE A 45 5.36 12.01 5.63
CA PHE A 45 4.70 12.06 6.95
C PHE A 45 3.17 12.04 6.85
N LEU A 46 2.58 12.74 5.87
CA LEU A 46 1.13 12.71 5.67
C LEU A 46 0.66 11.28 5.33
N LEU A 47 1.32 10.62 4.38
CA LEU A 47 0.96 9.27 3.97
C LEU A 47 1.18 8.24 5.07
N MET A 48 2.33 8.34 5.77
CA MET A 48 2.61 7.51 6.94
C MET A 48 1.53 7.70 8.01
N GLY A 49 1.23 8.96 8.38
CA GLY A 49 0.23 9.30 9.37
C GLY A 49 -1.16 8.77 8.99
N SER A 50 -1.58 8.96 7.75
CA SER A 50 -2.87 8.46 7.27
C SER A 50 -2.97 6.93 7.30
N VAL A 51 -1.98 6.22 6.74
CA VAL A 51 -1.99 4.74 6.70
C VAL A 51 -1.94 4.17 8.11
N VAL A 52 -1.02 4.64 8.94
CA VAL A 52 -0.87 4.16 10.33
C VAL A 52 -2.12 4.45 11.14
N THR A 53 -2.69 5.66 11.05
CA THR A 53 -3.89 6.00 11.82
C THR A 53 -5.08 5.14 11.39
N MET A 54 -5.32 4.96 10.08
CA MET A 54 -6.41 4.11 9.61
C MET A 54 -6.23 2.66 10.05
N PHE A 55 -5.01 2.12 9.96
CA PHE A 55 -4.73 0.76 10.38
C PHE A 55 -4.92 0.57 11.89
N VAL A 56 -4.37 1.47 12.71
CA VAL A 56 -4.51 1.43 14.17
C VAL A 56 -5.97 1.56 14.58
N LEU A 57 -6.72 2.51 14.00
CA LEU A 57 -8.16 2.62 14.25
C LEU A 57 -8.89 1.33 13.87
N GLY A 58 -8.52 0.72 12.75
CA GLY A 58 -9.06 -0.56 12.32
C GLY A 58 -8.86 -1.67 13.37
N ILE A 59 -7.66 -1.78 13.93
CA ILE A 59 -7.34 -2.73 15.01
C ILE A 59 -8.09 -2.40 16.30
N LEU A 60 -8.13 -1.12 16.71
CA LEU A 60 -8.84 -0.67 17.91
C LEU A 60 -10.36 -0.93 17.82
N MET A 61 -10.91 -0.86 16.61
CA MET A 61 -12.30 -1.20 16.30
C MET A 61 -12.55 -2.72 16.25
N GLN A 62 -11.55 -3.54 16.58
CA GLN A 62 -11.60 -5.01 16.51
C GLN A 62 -11.87 -5.51 15.09
N GLY A 63 -11.34 -4.79 14.09
CA GLY A 63 -11.37 -5.21 12.70
C GLY A 63 -10.64 -6.54 12.50
N ARG A 64 -11.14 -7.35 11.57
CA ARG A 64 -10.52 -8.60 11.15
C ARG A 64 -9.27 -8.28 10.34
N VAL A 65 -8.17 -8.93 10.69
CA VAL A 65 -6.99 -9.02 9.82
C VAL A 65 -7.05 -10.37 9.11
N TYR A 66 -7.15 -10.35 7.79
CA TYR A 66 -7.29 -11.54 6.97
C TYR A 66 -6.01 -12.38 6.97
N GLN A 67 -6.22 -13.68 7.11
CA GLN A 67 -5.17 -14.67 6.99
C GLN A 67 -5.11 -15.19 5.54
N PRO A 68 -3.97 -15.73 5.10
CA PRO A 68 -3.89 -16.44 3.83
C PRO A 68 -4.93 -17.58 3.81
N ASN A 69 -5.99 -17.41 3.03
CA ASN A 69 -7.07 -18.37 2.88
C ASN A 69 -7.24 -18.69 1.38
N GLY A 70 -7.50 -19.95 1.04
CA GLY A 70 -7.68 -20.41 -0.35
C GLY A 70 -9.13 -20.74 -0.73
N GLY A 71 -10.08 -20.64 0.22
CA GLY A 71 -11.45 -21.11 0.02
C GLY A 71 -12.42 -20.04 -0.50
N ASP A 72 -12.49 -18.88 0.17
CA ASP A 72 -13.44 -17.81 -0.15
C ASP A 72 -12.75 -16.65 -0.89
N ILE A 73 -13.36 -16.22 -2.00
CA ILE A 73 -12.87 -15.10 -2.82
C ILE A 73 -12.79 -13.80 -2.02
N LEU A 74 -13.77 -13.53 -1.15
CA LEU A 74 -13.82 -12.28 -0.38
C LEU A 74 -12.70 -12.24 0.67
N ASP A 75 -12.41 -13.38 1.28
CA ASP A 75 -11.29 -13.53 2.22
C ASP A 75 -9.94 -13.32 1.52
N ILE A 76 -9.80 -13.83 0.29
CA ILE A 76 -8.59 -13.60 -0.54
C ILE A 76 -8.43 -12.12 -0.86
N LEU A 77 -9.51 -11.44 -1.26
CA LEU A 77 -9.51 -10.00 -1.55
C LEU A 77 -9.16 -9.19 -0.30
N GLY A 78 -9.73 -9.53 0.86
CA GLY A 78 -9.39 -8.91 2.13
C GLY A 78 -7.92 -9.12 2.50
N PHE A 79 -7.41 -10.33 2.33
CA PHE A 79 -6.00 -10.66 2.55
C PHE A 79 -5.07 -9.83 1.66
N VAL A 80 -5.38 -9.70 0.36
CA VAL A 80 -4.57 -8.87 -0.56
C VAL A 80 -4.59 -7.41 -0.13
N GLY A 81 -5.74 -6.90 0.33
CA GLY A 81 -5.86 -5.56 0.91
C GLY A 81 -4.94 -5.38 2.11
N ASP A 82 -4.99 -6.31 3.06
CA ASP A 82 -4.22 -6.26 4.30
C ASP A 82 -2.71 -6.38 4.04
N VAL A 83 -2.28 -7.26 3.13
CA VAL A 83 -0.88 -7.36 2.68
C VAL A 83 -0.36 -6.03 2.13
N GLY A 84 -1.23 -5.20 1.57
CA GLY A 84 -0.90 -3.84 1.16
C GLY A 84 -0.35 -2.97 2.28
N ALA A 85 -0.77 -3.19 3.54
CA ALA A 85 -0.27 -2.45 4.70
C ALA A 85 1.19 -2.82 5.05
N GLY A 86 1.75 -3.84 4.39
CA GLY A 86 3.16 -4.21 4.43
C GLY A 86 3.63 -4.54 5.84
N GLY A 87 4.55 -3.73 6.37
CA GLY A 87 5.10 -3.95 7.72
C GLY A 87 4.04 -3.91 8.82
N LEU A 88 2.96 -3.12 8.66
CA LEU A 88 1.87 -3.08 9.63
C LEU A 88 1.10 -4.41 9.70
N TYR A 89 0.88 -5.05 8.55
CA TYR A 89 0.28 -6.38 8.48
C TYR A 89 1.18 -7.45 9.08
N ILE A 90 2.47 -7.42 8.75
CA ILE A 90 3.44 -8.36 9.30
C ILE A 90 3.48 -8.22 10.83
N PHE A 91 3.51 -6.99 11.34
CA PHE A 91 3.51 -6.70 12.77
C PHE A 91 2.22 -7.14 13.45
N SER A 92 1.04 -6.85 12.86
CA SER A 92 -0.24 -7.30 13.43
C SER A 92 -0.36 -8.82 13.47
N ARG A 93 0.17 -9.51 12.45
CA ARG A 93 0.22 -10.99 12.42
C ARG A 93 1.15 -11.58 13.46
N PHE A 94 2.31 -10.98 13.71
CA PHE A 94 3.21 -11.43 14.78
C PHE A 94 2.62 -11.28 16.19
N ASN A 95 1.72 -10.32 16.39
CA ASN A 95 1.05 -10.09 17.67
C ASN A 95 -0.34 -10.74 17.77
N ASP A 96 -0.76 -11.51 16.76
CA ASP A 96 -2.11 -12.10 16.63
C ASP A 96 -3.26 -11.09 16.80
N TRP A 97 -3.04 -9.85 16.36
CA TRP A 97 -4.07 -8.82 16.36
C TRP A 97 -5.11 -9.06 15.28
N GLY A 98 -6.38 -8.75 15.57
CA GLY A 98 -7.49 -8.92 14.63
C GLY A 98 -7.96 -10.37 14.46
N HIS A 99 -7.59 -11.28 15.38
CA HIS A 99 -7.97 -12.70 15.36
C HIS A 99 -9.39 -12.96 15.89
N VAL A 100 -9.97 -12.02 16.66
CA VAL A 100 -11.30 -12.16 17.25
C VAL A 100 -12.25 -11.15 16.62
N VAL A 101 -13.13 -11.64 15.74
CA VAL A 101 -14.24 -10.83 15.21
C VAL A 101 -15.39 -10.94 16.19
N VAL A 102 -15.58 -9.91 17.01
CA VAL A 102 -16.82 -9.77 17.77
C VAL A 102 -17.87 -9.23 16.80
N ALA A 103 -19.05 -9.87 16.73
CA ALA A 103 -20.13 -9.46 15.84
C ALA A 103 -20.74 -8.12 16.28
N HIS A 104 -20.03 -7.04 15.96
CA HIS A 104 -20.43 -5.65 16.20
C HIS A 104 -20.20 -4.85 14.93
N ALA A 105 -21.11 -3.92 14.64
CA ALA A 105 -20.99 -3.03 13.47
C ALA A 105 -19.63 -2.32 13.43
N THR A 106 -19.07 -1.98 14.59
CA THR A 106 -17.73 -1.39 14.73
C THR A 106 -16.62 -2.25 14.12
N ALA A 107 -16.67 -3.58 14.28
CA ALA A 107 -15.67 -4.49 13.72
C ALA A 107 -15.74 -4.56 12.18
N ASP A 108 -16.94 -4.45 11.61
CA ASP A 108 -17.12 -4.40 10.15
C ASP A 108 -16.57 -3.11 9.55
N TYR A 109 -16.64 -1.99 10.28
CA TYR A 109 -15.96 -0.76 9.88
C TYR A 109 -14.45 -0.89 10.07
N GLY A 110 -14.00 -1.43 11.19
CA GLY A 110 -12.59 -1.63 11.49
C GLY A 110 -11.87 -2.41 10.39
N THR A 111 -12.47 -3.52 9.95
CA THR A 111 -11.95 -4.34 8.85
C THR A 111 -11.78 -3.53 7.55
N LYS A 112 -12.74 -2.65 7.22
CA LYS A 112 -12.65 -1.77 6.05
C LYS A 112 -11.53 -0.74 6.20
N TYR A 113 -11.32 -0.20 7.40
CA TYR A 113 -10.20 0.71 7.67
C TYR A 113 -8.84 0.04 7.44
N ILE A 114 -8.68 -1.21 7.87
CA ILE A 114 -7.45 -2.00 7.67
C ILE A 114 -7.20 -2.22 6.17
N ILE A 115 -8.21 -2.70 5.43
CA ILE A 115 -8.12 -2.91 3.97
C ILE A 115 -7.77 -1.61 3.26
N VAL A 116 -8.47 -0.51 3.56
CA VAL A 116 -8.23 0.78 2.90
C VAL A 116 -6.83 1.31 3.24
N ALA A 117 -6.34 1.13 4.46
CA ALA A 117 -4.98 1.48 4.83
C ALA A 117 -3.95 0.74 3.97
N GLY A 118 -4.16 -0.56 3.73
CA GLY A 118 -3.26 -1.34 2.88
C GLY A 118 -3.34 -0.97 1.40
N LEU A 119 -4.53 -0.76 0.86
CA LEU A 119 -4.71 -0.27 -0.52
C LEU A 119 -4.05 1.11 -0.71
N LEU A 120 -4.21 2.02 0.26
CA LEU A 120 -3.58 3.34 0.22
C LEU A 120 -2.05 3.21 0.22
N ASN A 121 -1.48 2.32 1.03
CA ASN A 121 -0.04 2.07 1.05
C ASN A 121 0.47 1.55 -0.31
N PHE A 122 -0.26 0.65 -0.98
CA PHE A 122 0.08 0.23 -2.35
C PHE A 122 0.09 1.39 -3.35
N ILE A 123 -0.89 2.29 -3.27
CA ILE A 123 -0.91 3.48 -4.13
C ILE A 123 0.32 4.37 -3.84
N CYS A 124 0.70 4.51 -2.56
CA CYS A 124 1.90 5.27 -2.17
C CYS A 124 3.18 4.64 -2.71
N VAL A 125 3.28 3.31 -2.67
CA VAL A 125 4.40 2.55 -3.25
C VAL A 125 4.52 2.81 -4.75
N ALA A 126 3.38 2.77 -5.46
CA ALA A 126 3.34 3.07 -6.89
C ALA A 126 3.69 4.54 -7.18
N ASP A 127 3.27 5.49 -6.36
CA ASP A 127 3.65 6.90 -6.52
C ASP A 127 5.15 7.11 -6.25
N ALA A 128 5.69 6.51 -5.18
CA ALA A 128 7.12 6.55 -4.87
C ALA A 128 7.97 5.93 -6.00
N TYR A 129 7.49 4.85 -6.63
CA TYR A 129 8.11 4.30 -7.84
C TYR A 129 8.15 5.32 -8.98
N HIS A 130 7.01 5.96 -9.29
CA HIS A 130 6.92 6.95 -10.36
C HIS A 130 7.83 8.15 -10.14
N VAL A 131 7.98 8.60 -8.89
CA VAL A 131 8.93 9.66 -8.54
C VAL A 131 10.37 9.18 -8.69
N ALA A 132 10.68 7.94 -8.29
CA ALA A 132 12.03 7.37 -8.41
C ALA A 132 12.50 7.25 -9.87
N ILE A 133 11.60 6.94 -10.81
CA ILE A 133 11.92 6.89 -12.25
C ILE A 133 11.84 8.26 -12.96
N GLY A 134 11.72 9.36 -12.20
CA GLY A 134 11.71 10.72 -12.73
C GLY A 134 10.47 11.10 -13.54
N LYS A 135 9.39 10.30 -13.49
CA LYS A 135 8.12 10.62 -14.18
C LYS A 135 7.28 11.66 -13.43
N LYS A 136 7.62 11.98 -12.17
CA LYS A 136 6.98 13.03 -11.36
C LYS A 136 8.03 13.84 -10.57
N PRO A 137 7.90 15.17 -10.52
CA PRO A 137 8.77 16.05 -9.76
C PRO A 137 8.39 16.15 -8.28
#